data_AF-A0A7U9R035-F1
#
_entry.id   AF-A0A7U9R035-F1
#
_cell.length_a   1.000
_cell.length_b   1.000
_cell.length_c   1.000
_cell.angle_alpha   90.00
_cell.angle_beta   90.00
_cell.angle_gamma   90.00
#
_symmetry.space_group_name_H-M   'P 1'
#
loop_
_entity.id
_entity.type
_entity.pdbx_description
1 polymer ?
#
loop_
_entity_poly.entity_id
_entity_poly.type
_entity_poly.pdbx_seq_one_letter_code
_entity_poly.pdbx_strand_id
1 'polypeptide(L)'
;MALSDSLLLRCMDGTVRDLAALRGTYRLIDKTTRAIEMVGRMLEKGGVGKAVFYLDSPVSNSGRLKERIGALLGEYPFDLQFELIHNVDAVLETLENVITSDAIILDKCGSWFNLCSRIIAEEIGEYPFADFAVPEE
;
A
#
# COMPACT_ATOMS: atom_id res chain seq x y z
N MET A 1 9.75 2.70 4.04
CA MET A 1 10.81 2.53 3.03
C MET A 1 11.15 3.90 2.46
N ALA A 2 10.24 4.53 1.70
CA ALA A 2 10.36 5.95 1.34
C ALA A 2 10.58 6.86 2.55
N LEU A 3 9.76 6.69 3.60
CA LEU A 3 9.91 7.40 4.88
C LEU A 3 11.17 7.04 5.68
N SER A 4 12.02 6.16 5.15
CA SER A 4 13.28 5.71 5.75
C SER A 4 14.50 5.99 4.88
N ASP A 5 14.35 6.77 3.82
CA ASP A 5 15.43 7.08 2.87
C ASP A 5 16.11 5.82 2.31
N SER A 6 15.35 4.72 2.20
CA SER A 6 15.85 3.46 1.64
C SER A 6 15.75 3.47 0.12
N LEU A 7 16.64 2.75 -0.58
CA LEU A 7 16.52 2.58 -2.02
C LEU A 7 15.14 2.03 -2.40
N LEU A 8 14.49 2.69 -3.35
CA LEU A 8 13.26 2.23 -3.99
C LEU A 8 13.54 1.93 -5.45
N LEU A 9 12.87 0.91 -5.96
CA LEU A 9 12.91 0.50 -7.37
C LEU A 9 11.63 1.00 -8.04
N ARG A 10 11.77 1.69 -9.17
CA ARG A 10 10.64 1.91 -10.08
C ARG A 10 10.65 0.77 -11.08
N CYS A 11 9.60 -0.05 -11.07
CA CYS A 11 9.54 -1.28 -11.83
C CYS A 11 8.96 -1.08 -13.24
N MET A 12 9.17 -2.07 -14.11
CA MET A 12 8.67 -2.07 -15.51
C MET A 12 7.14 -1.99 -15.61
N ASP A 13 6.43 -2.45 -14.59
CA ASP A 13 4.96 -2.36 -14.46
C ASP A 13 4.48 -1.01 -13.88
N GLY A 14 5.39 -0.05 -13.72
CA GLY A 14 5.12 1.28 -13.16
C GLY A 14 4.98 1.30 -11.64
N THR A 15 4.98 0.16 -10.94
CA THR A 15 4.90 0.12 -9.49
C THR A 15 6.22 0.49 -8.83
N VAL A 16 6.14 0.88 -7.56
CA VAL A 16 7.31 1.14 -6.72
C VAL A 16 7.46 -0.01 -5.74
N ARG A 17 8.64 -0.62 -5.73
CA ARG A 17 8.99 -1.71 -4.81
C ARG A 17 10.24 -1.36 -4.02
N ASP A 18 10.38 -1.97 -2.86
CA ASP A 18 11.59 -1.89 -2.05
C ASP A 18 12.26 -3.25 -1.96
N LEU A 19 13.44 -3.28 -1.34
CA LEU A 19 14.21 -4.50 -1.10
C LEU A 19 14.12 -4.99 0.35
N ALA A 20 13.36 -4.35 1.25
CA ALA A 20 13.40 -4.78 2.65
C ALA A 20 12.57 -6.04 2.93
N ALA A 21 11.81 -6.54 1.95
CA ALA A 21 11.34 -7.93 1.96
C ALA A 21 12.50 -8.94 2.03
N LEU A 22 13.73 -8.56 1.66
CA LEU A 22 14.91 -9.43 1.65
C LEU A 22 15.67 -9.50 2.99
N ARG A 23 15.31 -8.69 4.01
CA ARG A 23 15.93 -8.76 5.35
C ARG A 23 14.90 -8.59 6.46
N GLY A 24 14.79 -9.62 7.30
CA GLY A 24 13.78 -9.72 8.36
C GLY A 24 13.97 -8.75 9.54
N THR A 25 12.95 -7.93 9.79
CA THR A 25 12.04 -7.95 10.95
C THR A 25 11.31 -6.60 10.99
N TYR A 26 10.01 -6.61 10.75
CA TYR A 26 9.16 -5.42 10.80
C TYR A 26 9.00 -4.96 12.26
N ARG A 27 9.48 -3.77 12.61
CA ARG A 27 9.13 -3.07 13.84
C ARG A 27 8.14 -1.96 13.51
N LEU A 28 7.06 -1.86 14.29
CA LEU A 28 6.17 -0.71 14.28
C LEU A 28 6.96 0.51 14.76
N ILE A 29 7.33 1.37 13.83
CA ILE A 29 8.05 2.63 14.06
C ILE A 29 7.09 3.77 13.70
N ASP A 30 7.34 4.99 14.17
CA ASP A 30 6.54 6.20 13.88
C ASP A 30 6.15 6.39 12.41
N LYS A 31 6.96 5.84 11.51
CA LYS A 31 6.76 5.81 10.06
C LYS A 31 5.48 5.08 9.62
N THR A 32 5.02 4.07 10.37
CA THR A 32 3.76 3.36 10.07
C THR A 32 2.57 4.29 10.24
N THR A 33 2.54 5.11 11.30
CA THR A 33 1.46 6.10 11.51
C THR A 33 1.42 7.10 10.36
N ARG A 34 2.57 7.70 10.05
CA ARG A 34 2.66 8.65 8.93
C ARG A 34 2.20 8.02 7.61
N ALA A 35 2.63 6.80 7.31
CA ALA A 35 2.21 6.11 6.09
C ALA A 35 0.69 5.90 6.02
N ILE A 36 0.04 5.52 7.12
CA ILE A 36 -1.42 5.35 7.18
C ILE A 36 -2.14 6.68 6.91
N GLU A 37 -1.67 7.77 7.51
CA GLU A 37 -2.26 9.10 7.28
C GLU A 37 -2.12 9.57 5.82
N MET A 38 -0.97 9.30 5.18
CA MET A 38 -0.76 9.61 3.76
C MET A 38 -1.72 8.79 2.87
N VAL A 39 -1.97 7.52 3.21
CA VAL A 39 -2.98 6.69 2.54
C VAL A 39 -4.37 7.31 2.71
N GLY A 40 -4.75 7.66 3.94
CA GLY A 40 -6.05 8.29 4.23
C GLY A 40 -6.31 9.54 3.40
N ARG A 41 -5.37 10.49 3.40
CA ARG A 41 -5.47 11.72 2.62
C ARG A 41 -5.59 11.48 1.12
N MET A 42 -4.83 10.52 0.59
CA MET A 42 -4.89 10.21 -0.84
C MET A 42 -6.20 9.52 -1.24
N LEU A 43 -6.76 8.67 -0.37
CA LEU A 43 -8.08 8.06 -0.62
C LEU A 43 -9.19 9.11 -0.56
N GLU A 44 -9.16 10.02 0.41
CA GLU A 44 -10.09 11.16 0.51
C GLU A 44 -9.98 12.08 -0.70
N LYS A 45 -8.76 12.49 -1.07
CA LYS A 45 -8.51 13.32 -2.26
C LYS A 45 -8.98 12.64 -3.55
N GLY A 46 -8.89 11.31 -3.61
CA GLY A 46 -9.41 10.50 -4.71
C GLY A 46 -10.94 10.38 -4.74
N GLY A 47 -11.66 10.87 -3.73
CA GLY A 47 -13.11 10.75 -3.63
C GLY A 47 -13.59 9.30 -3.44
N VAL A 48 -12.77 8.46 -2.81
CA VAL A 48 -13.09 7.05 -2.57
C VAL A 48 -14.31 6.96 -1.63
N GLY A 49 -15.34 6.22 -2.03
CA GLY A 49 -16.53 6.02 -1.18
C GLY A 49 -16.37 4.92 -0.12
N LYS A 50 -15.50 3.93 -0.39
CA LYS A 50 -15.26 2.77 0.47
C LYS A 50 -13.82 2.29 0.37
N ALA A 51 -13.19 2.03 1.50
CA ALA A 51 -11.85 1.47 1.60
C ALA A 51 -11.87 0.18 2.45
N VAL A 52 -11.48 -0.94 1.85
CA VAL A 52 -11.41 -2.24 2.54
C VAL A 52 -9.95 -2.65 2.70
N PHE A 53 -9.49 -2.79 3.94
CA PHE A 53 -8.15 -3.26 4.25
C PHE A 53 -8.19 -4.78 4.50
N TYR A 54 -7.58 -5.54 3.59
CA TYR A 54 -7.36 -6.97 3.77
C TYR A 54 -6.05 -7.20 4.52
N LEU A 55 -6.11 -7.89 5.64
CA LEU A 55 -4.97 -8.16 6.52
C LEU A 55 -4.86 -9.67 6.74
N ASP A 56 -3.66 -10.22 6.53
CA ASP A 56 -3.43 -11.65 6.71
C ASP A 56 -3.44 -12.02 8.20
N SER A 57 -4.42 -12.83 8.60
CA SER A 57 -4.66 -13.15 10.01
C SER A 57 -3.50 -13.91 10.69
N PRO A 58 -2.79 -14.86 10.05
CA PRO A 58 -1.59 -15.48 10.60
C PRO A 58 -0.36 -14.56 10.75
N VAL A 59 -0.35 -13.35 10.16
CA VAL A 59 0.77 -12.42 10.31
C VAL A 59 0.73 -11.75 11.69
N SER A 60 1.79 -11.94 12.47
CA SER A 60 1.99 -11.27 13.76
C SER A 60 1.82 -9.75 13.64
N ASN A 61 1.02 -9.15 14.54
CA ASN A 61 0.61 -7.73 14.57
C ASN A 61 -0.49 -7.30 13.58
N SER A 62 -1.07 -8.18 12.76
CA SER A 62 -2.18 -7.83 11.86
C SER A 62 -3.36 -7.19 12.62
N GLY A 63 -3.76 -7.76 13.77
CA GLY A 63 -4.79 -7.18 14.63
C GLY A 63 -4.44 -5.79 15.18
N ARG A 64 -3.20 -5.58 15.64
CA ARG A 64 -2.75 -4.27 16.13
C ARG A 64 -2.67 -3.23 15.02
N LEU A 65 -2.32 -3.66 13.81
CA LEU A 65 -2.33 -2.79 12.63
C LEU A 65 -3.76 -2.38 12.28
N LYS A 66 -4.73 -3.31 12.29
CA LYS A 66 -6.16 -3.02 12.13
C LYS A 66 -6.63 -1.92 13.08
N GLU A 67 -6.39 -2.10 14.38
CA GLU A 67 -6.79 -1.12 15.41
C GLU A 67 -6.18 0.26 15.15
N ARG A 68 -4.90 0.31 14.77
CA ARG A 68 -4.22 1.57 14.47
C ARG A 68 -4.77 2.24 13.20
N ILE A 69 -5.04 1.49 12.13
CA ILE A 69 -5.66 2.04 10.92
C ILE A 69 -7.04 2.57 11.26
N GLY A 70 -7.85 1.81 12.00
CA GLY A 70 -9.18 2.24 12.44
C GLY A 70 -9.15 3.52 13.28
N ALA A 71 -8.20 3.64 14.21
CA ALA A 71 -8.05 4.84 15.02
C ALA A 71 -7.62 6.09 14.23
N LEU A 72 -6.84 5.93 13.15
CA LEU A 72 -6.34 7.04 12.33
C LEU A 72 -7.30 7.43 11.21
N LEU A 73 -7.98 6.45 10.62
CA LEU A 73 -8.81 6.64 9.42
C LEU A 73 -10.31 6.62 9.70
N GLY A 74 -10.74 6.33 10.93
CA GLY A 74 -12.16 6.19 11.28
C GLY A 74 -13.00 7.47 11.11
N GLU A 75 -12.36 8.64 11.13
CA GLU A 75 -13.03 9.95 10.96
C GLU A 75 -13.00 10.46 9.50
N TYR A 76 -12.40 9.71 8.57
CA TYR A 76 -12.36 10.09 7.15
C TYR A 76 -13.72 9.88 6.47
N PRO A 77 -14.02 10.59 5.37
CA PRO A 77 -15.36 10.60 4.76
C PRO A 77 -15.69 9.36 3.90
N PHE A 78 -14.98 8.24 4.09
CA PHE A 78 -15.18 6.99 3.36
C PHE A 78 -15.56 5.85 4.30
N ASP A 79 -16.32 4.88 3.78
CA ASP A 79 -16.66 3.66 4.53
C ASP A 79 -15.40 2.79 4.73
N LEU A 80 -14.90 2.74 5.96
CA LEU A 80 -13.70 2.01 6.33
C LEU A 80 -14.05 0.60 6.84
N GLN A 81 -13.59 -0.42 6.13
CA GLN A 81 -13.81 -1.82 6.48
C GLN A 81 -12.50 -2.60 6.56
N PHE A 82 -12.54 -3.75 7.26
CA PHE A 82 -11.38 -4.60 7.49
C PHE A 82 -11.75 -6.07 7.37
N GLU A 83 -10.96 -6.81 6.61
CA GLU A 83 -11.09 -8.25 6.45
C GLU A 83 -9.81 -8.92 6.99
N LEU A 84 -9.95 -9.68 8.09
CA LEU A 84 -8.86 -10.47 8.67
C LEU A 84 -9.07 -11.93 8.27
N ILE A 85 -8.41 -12.33 7.19
CA ILE A 85 -8.64 -13.63 6.56
C ILE A 85 -7.33 -14.38 6.36
N HIS A 86 -7.44 -15.69 6.15
CA HIS A 86 -6.34 -16.50 5.62
C HIS A 86 -6.26 -16.32 4.10
N ASN A 87 -5.05 -16.22 3.56
CA ASN A 87 -4.77 -16.16 2.12
C ASN A 87 -5.40 -14.92 1.43
N VAL A 88 -4.95 -13.74 1.85
CA VAL A 88 -5.38 -12.45 1.28
C VAL A 88 -5.14 -12.38 -0.22
N ASP A 89 -4.01 -12.89 -0.70
CA ASP A 89 -3.62 -12.83 -2.11
C ASP A 89 -4.69 -13.46 -3.01
N ALA A 90 -5.16 -14.66 -2.68
CA ALA A 90 -6.20 -15.34 -3.46
C ALA A 90 -7.53 -14.56 -3.53
N VAL A 91 -7.84 -13.75 -2.52
CA VAL A 91 -9.01 -12.86 -2.56
C VAL A 91 -8.73 -11.67 -3.46
N LEU A 92 -7.60 -10.98 -3.26
CA LEU A 92 -7.23 -9.80 -4.04
C LEU A 92 -7.09 -10.10 -5.54
N GLU A 93 -6.61 -11.29 -5.90
CA GLU A 93 -6.53 -11.76 -7.30
C GLU A 93 -7.90 -11.76 -8.02
N THR A 94 -9.01 -11.77 -7.29
CA THR A 94 -10.37 -11.86 -7.86
C THR A 94 -11.16 -10.54 -7.84
N LEU A 95 -10.59 -9.49 -7.24
CA LEU A 95 -11.28 -8.21 -7.03
C LEU A 95 -10.91 -7.17 -8.08
N GLU A 96 -11.72 -6.13 -8.15
CA GLU A 96 -11.43 -4.89 -8.89
C GLU A 96 -11.01 -3.77 -7.94
N ASN A 97 -10.36 -2.73 -8.49
CA ASN A 97 -9.89 -1.55 -7.77
C ASN A 97 -8.89 -1.87 -6.65
N VAL A 98 -8.02 -2.84 -6.89
CA VAL A 98 -7.03 -3.33 -5.92
C VAL A 98 -5.86 -2.35 -5.80
N ILE A 99 -5.38 -2.10 -4.58
CA ILE A 99 -4.15 -1.35 -4.34
C ILE A 99 -3.08 -2.34 -3.89
N THR A 100 -2.10 -2.60 -4.76
CA THR A 100 -1.01 -3.54 -4.49
C THR A 100 0.23 -3.19 -5.32
N SER A 101 1.39 -3.72 -4.93
CA SER A 101 2.59 -3.76 -5.76
C SER A 101 3.08 -5.19 -5.99
N ASP A 102 2.34 -6.22 -5.54
CA ASP A 102 2.67 -7.61 -5.81
C ASP A 102 2.37 -7.99 -7.26
N ALA A 103 3.38 -8.47 -7.99
CA ALA A 103 3.27 -8.76 -9.42
C ALA A 103 2.18 -9.80 -9.73
N ILE A 104 2.03 -10.83 -8.89
CA ILE A 104 1.06 -11.91 -9.14
C ILE A 104 -0.37 -11.37 -9.01
N ILE A 105 -0.62 -10.51 -8.01
CA ILE A 105 -1.93 -9.89 -7.81
C ILE A 105 -2.22 -8.90 -8.94
N LEU A 106 -1.24 -8.07 -9.33
CA LEU A 106 -1.37 -7.12 -10.44
C LEU A 106 -1.77 -7.82 -11.74
N ASP A 107 -1.19 -8.98 -12.04
CA ASP A 107 -1.45 -9.73 -13.27
C ASP A 107 -2.84 -10.38 -13.32
N LYS A 108 -3.49 -10.57 -12.17
CA LYS A 108 -4.73 -11.37 -12.06
C LYS A 108 -5.97 -10.58 -11.66
N CYS A 109 -5.81 -9.55 -10.82
CA CYS A 109 -6.93 -8.74 -10.36
C CYS A 109 -7.63 -8.04 -11.54
N GLY A 110 -8.92 -7.75 -11.40
CA GLY A 110 -9.72 -7.16 -12.49
C GLY A 110 -9.30 -5.73 -12.83
N SER A 111 -8.85 -4.96 -11.84
CA SER A 111 -8.25 -3.64 -12.03
C SER A 111 -7.49 -3.22 -10.78
N TRP A 112 -6.52 -2.32 -10.94
CA TRP A 112 -5.68 -1.86 -9.83
C TRP A 112 -5.33 -0.37 -9.93
N PHE A 113 -4.92 0.20 -8.79
CA PHE A 113 -4.50 1.58 -8.68
C PHE A 113 -3.14 1.70 -7.98
N ASN A 114 -2.21 2.43 -8.60
CA ASN A 114 -0.87 2.66 -8.08
C ASN A 114 -0.82 3.76 -7.01
N LEU A 115 -1.47 3.52 -5.87
CA LEU A 115 -1.54 4.49 -4.77
C LEU A 115 -0.14 4.85 -4.24
N CYS A 116 0.76 3.87 -4.16
CA CYS A 116 2.10 4.05 -3.61
C CYS A 116 2.91 5.08 -4.43
N SER A 117 2.92 4.95 -5.76
CA SER A 117 3.61 5.91 -6.64
C SER A 117 3.03 7.32 -6.49
N ARG A 118 1.70 7.44 -6.41
CA ARG A 118 1.00 8.72 -6.21
C ARG A 118 1.36 9.37 -4.87
N ILE A 119 1.36 8.60 -3.78
CA ILE A 119 1.76 9.09 -2.45
C ILE A 119 3.20 9.62 -2.49
N ILE A 120 4.13 8.89 -3.11
CA ILE A 120 5.52 9.34 -3.17
C ILE A 120 5.61 10.66 -3.95
N ALA A 121 5.01 10.73 -5.14
CA ALA A 121 5.06 11.93 -5.97
C ALA A 121 4.42 13.17 -5.31
N GLU A 122 3.28 13.00 -4.64
CA GLU A 122 2.47 14.13 -4.16
C GLU A 122 2.78 14.54 -2.71
N GLU A 123 3.18 13.61 -1.84
CA GLU A 123 3.36 13.88 -0.41
C GLU A 123 4.82 13.75 0.08
N ILE A 124 5.68 13.06 -0.66
CA ILE A 124 7.12 12.99 -0.37
C ILE A 124 7.89 13.93 -1.30
N GLY A 125 7.50 13.97 -2.58
CA GLY A 125 8.13 14.77 -3.62
C GLY A 125 9.19 13.99 -4.39
N GLU A 126 10.25 14.68 -4.81
CA GLU A 126 11.37 14.05 -5.51
C GLU A 126 12.02 12.98 -4.62
N TYR A 127 12.09 11.75 -5.15
CA TYR A 127 12.70 10.62 -4.46
C TYR A 127 13.67 9.91 -5.40
N PRO A 128 14.87 9.51 -4.94
CA PRO A 128 15.82 8.77 -5.75
C PRO A 128 15.35 7.32 -5.96
N PHE A 129 15.07 6.96 -7.20
CA PHE A 129 14.73 5.59 -7.61
C PHE A 129 15.89 4.95 -8.38
N ALA A 130 16.09 3.64 -8.19
CA ALA A 130 16.68 2.84 -9.25
C ALA A 130 15.59 2.58 -10.29
N ASP A 131 15.74 3.19 -11.47
CA ASP A 131 14.72 3.18 -12.50
C ASP A 131 14.90 1.98 -13.45
N PHE A 132 13.91 1.09 -13.44
CA PHE A 132 13.76 -0.02 -14.38
C PHE A 132 12.49 0.16 -15.22
N ALA A 133 11.84 1.32 -15.19
CA ALA A 133 10.69 1.57 -16.03
C ALA A 133 11.11 1.49 -17.50
N VAL A 134 10.23 0.92 -18.32
CA VAL A 134 10.44 0.94 -19.77
C VAL A 134 10.21 2.39 -20.23
N PRO A 135 11.12 2.97 -21.04
CA PRO A 135 10.89 4.30 -21.61
C PRO A 135 9.57 4.33 -22.37
N GLU A 136 8.79 5.40 -22.23
CA GLU A 136 7.64 5.64 -23.11
C GLU A 136 8.16 5.82 -24.55
N GLU A 137 7.62 5.05 -25.51
CA GLU A 137 7.89 5.17 -26.95
C GLU A 137 7.28 6.44 -27.56
#